data_AF-A0A397V6W9-F1
#
_entry.id   AF-A0A397V6W9-F1
#
_cell.length_a   1.000
_cell.length_b   1.000
_cell.length_c   1.000
_cell.angle_alpha   90.00
_cell.angle_beta   90.00
_cell.angle_gamma   90.00
#
_symmetry.space_group_name_H-M   'P 1'
#
loop_
_entity.id
_entity.type
_entity.pdbx_description
1 polymer ?
#
loop_
_entity_poly.entity_id
_entity_poly.type
_entity_poly.pdbx_seq_one_letter_code
_entity_poly.pdbx_strand_id
1 'polypeptide(L)'
;MEIVLNKLRPLIPPIPESCYISFMKRCWDNDPEKRPSALKICETFSEWQNDENVLFKLIEYDKKSRQISNAEWQNEQKILFELTEYNKKIKIIRNYKTNDNFSDEISLDQSSNYNTFQLNSED
;
A
#
# COMPACT_ATOMS: atom_id res chain seq x y z
N MET A 1 -13.62 11.55 -1.18
CA MET A 1 -13.04 11.97 -2.48
C MET A 1 -11.76 12.78 -2.20
N GLU A 2 -10.80 12.21 -1.45
CA GLU A 2 -9.60 12.93 -0.96
C GLU A 2 -8.44 13.00 -1.95
N ILE A 3 -8.39 12.08 -2.92
CA ILE A 3 -7.27 11.95 -3.86
C ILE A 3 -7.10 13.23 -4.70
N VAL A 4 -8.21 13.87 -5.07
CA VAL A 4 -8.21 15.08 -5.89
C VAL A 4 -7.91 16.34 -5.07
N LEU A 5 -8.45 16.44 -3.84
CA LEU A 5 -8.23 17.61 -2.97
C LEU A 5 -6.80 17.70 -2.45
N ASN A 6 -6.16 16.57 -2.13
CA ASN A 6 -4.83 16.56 -1.49
C ASN A 6 -3.67 16.41 -2.48
N LYS A 7 -3.92 16.54 -3.79
CA LYS A 7 -2.93 16.31 -4.87
C LYS A 7 -2.21 14.96 -4.74
N LEU A 8 -2.85 13.97 -4.12
CA LEU A 8 -2.28 12.65 -3.97
C LEU A 8 -2.16 12.00 -5.35
N ARG A 9 -1.08 11.25 -5.55
CA ARG A 9 -0.82 10.48 -6.77
C ARG A 9 -0.69 9.01 -6.40
N PRO A 10 -1.10 8.09 -7.30
CA PRO A 10 -0.80 6.68 -7.13
C PRO A 10 0.66 6.46 -6.76
N LEU A 11 0.88 5.60 -5.76
CA LEU A 11 2.22 5.19 -5.38
C LEU A 11 2.89 4.50 -6.56
N ILE A 12 4.09 4.96 -6.92
CA ILE A 12 4.91 4.28 -7.91
C ILE A 12 5.75 3.24 -7.16
N PRO A 13 5.70 1.94 -7.54
CA PRO A 13 6.56 0.93 -6.96
C PRO A 13 8.04 1.35 -7.05
N PRO A 14 8.88 1.01 -6.06
CA PRO A 14 10.29 1.42 -6.00
C PRO A 14 11.17 0.62 -6.98
N ILE A 15 10.76 0.60 -8.24
CA ILE A 15 11.47 -0.01 -9.36
C ILE A 15 12.31 1.12 -9.99
N PRO A 16 13.53 0.82 -10.49
CA PRO A 16 14.35 1.82 -11.18
C PRO A 16 13.54 2.62 -12.21
N GLU A 17 13.79 3.93 -12.27
CA GLU A 17 13.03 4.84 -13.13
C GLU A 17 13.03 4.34 -14.58
N SER A 18 11.82 4.09 -15.11
CA SER A 18 11.60 3.74 -16.49
C SER A 18 11.18 4.98 -17.29
N CYS A 19 11.35 4.94 -18.62
CA CYS A 19 10.79 5.97 -19.50
C CYS A 19 9.29 6.17 -19.28
N TYR A 20 8.57 5.09 -18.92
CA TYR A 20 7.16 5.14 -18.54
C TYR A 20 6.91 5.92 -17.26
N ILE A 21 7.66 5.67 -16.18
CA ILE A 21 7.50 6.43 -14.92
C ILE A 21 7.73 7.91 -15.18
N SER A 22 8.81 8.27 -15.87
CA SER A 22 9.13 9.67 -16.15
C SER A 22 8.06 10.34 -17.02
N PHE A 23 7.46 9.60 -17.95
CA PHE A 23 6.36 10.10 -18.78
C PHE A 23 5.05 10.25 -17.98
N MET A 24 4.67 9.23 -17.21
CA MET A 24 3.54 9.30 -16.27
C MET A 24 3.68 10.47 -15.31
N LYS A 25 4.92 10.75 -14.85
CA LYS A 25 5.23 11.89 -14.00
C LYS A 25 4.87 13.24 -14.61
N ARG A 26 4.98 13.37 -15.93
CA ARG A 26 4.59 14.59 -16.67
C ARG A 26 3.08 14.64 -16.91
N CYS A 27 2.43 13.51 -17.17
CA CYS A 27 0.98 13.44 -17.40
C CYS A 27 0.14 14.00 -16.25
N TRP A 28 0.63 13.88 -15.02
CA TRP A 28 -0.08 14.29 -13.80
C TRP A 28 0.58 15.47 -13.08
N ASP A 29 1.37 16.29 -13.81
CA ASP A 29 2.05 17.47 -13.25
C ASP A 29 1.02 18.38 -12.54
N ASN A 30 1.45 19.05 -11.47
CA ASN A 30 0.60 19.98 -10.74
C ASN A 30 0.24 21.21 -11.56
N ASP A 31 1.15 21.63 -12.43
CA ASP A 31 0.93 22.68 -13.41
C ASP A 31 0.26 22.08 -14.67
N PRO A 32 -0.99 22.46 -14.99
CA PRO A 32 -1.69 21.94 -16.17
C PRO A 32 -0.95 22.20 -17.48
N GLU A 33 -0.22 23.33 -17.59
CA GLU A 33 0.51 23.72 -18.81
C GLU A 33 1.73 22.83 -19.07
N LYS A 34 2.25 22.15 -18.03
CA LYS A 34 3.36 21.19 -18.16
C LYS A 34 2.90 19.80 -18.57
N ARG A 35 1.59 19.52 -18.52
CA ARG A 35 1.06 18.22 -18.91
C ARG A 35 1.15 18.06 -20.43
N PRO A 36 1.59 16.90 -20.92
CA PRO A 36 1.55 16.61 -22.34
C PRO A 36 0.10 16.65 -22.84
N SER A 37 -0.09 17.20 -24.05
CA SER A 37 -1.37 17.13 -24.74
C SER A 37 -1.72 15.68 -25.11
N ALA A 38 -3.00 15.40 -25.35
CA ALA A 38 -3.44 14.10 -25.82
C ALA A 38 -2.71 13.67 -27.11
N LEU A 39 -2.48 14.62 -28.02
CA LEU A 39 -1.69 14.37 -29.24
C LEU A 39 -0.28 13.91 -28.90
N LYS A 40 0.41 14.61 -27.99
CA LYS A 40 1.79 14.24 -27.61
C LYS A 40 1.86 12.88 -26.93
N ILE A 41 0.83 12.52 -26.17
CA ILE A 41 0.69 11.19 -25.57
C ILE A 41 0.58 10.12 -26.65
N CYS A 42 -0.32 10.30 -27.63
CA CYS A 42 -0.46 9.35 -28.74
C CYS A 42 0.84 9.19 -29.53
N GLU A 43 1.50 10.30 -29.90
CA GLU A 43 2.79 10.27 -30.59
C GLU A 43 3.85 9.50 -29.80
N THR A 44 3.98 9.78 -28.51
CA THR A 44 4.96 9.09 -27.65
C THR A 44 4.70 7.59 -27.61
N PHE A 45 3.44 7.16 -27.51
CA PHE A 45 3.10 5.74 -27.51
C PHE A 45 3.30 5.08 -28.87
N SER A 46 3.01 5.78 -29.97
CA SER A 46 3.32 5.30 -31.32
C SER A 46 4.84 5.16 -31.54
N GLU A 47 5.66 6.08 -31.04
CA GLU A 47 7.13 5.96 -31.07
C GLU A 47 7.59 4.71 -30.30
N TRP A 48 7.09 4.52 -29.08
CA TRP A 48 7.46 3.37 -28.25
C TRP A 48 7.03 2.03 -28.83
N GLN A 49 5.87 1.96 -29.49
CA GLN A 49 5.41 0.74 -30.16
C GLN A 49 6.35 0.31 -31.30
N ASN A 50 7.06 1.26 -31.90
CA ASN A 50 7.99 1.01 -33.00
C ASN A 50 9.45 0.87 -32.54
N ASP A 51 9.72 1.01 -31.24
CA ASP A 51 11.06 0.84 -30.66
C ASP A 51 11.12 -0.42 -29.78
N GLU A 52 11.73 -1.48 -30.32
CA GLU A 52 11.87 -2.77 -29.63
C GLU A 52 12.59 -2.66 -28.29
N ASN A 53 13.58 -1.76 -28.17
CA ASN A 53 14.34 -1.59 -26.93
C ASN A 53 13.48 -0.94 -25.85
N VAL A 54 12.66 0.04 -26.22
CA VAL A 54 11.70 0.66 -25.30
C VAL A 54 10.66 -0.36 -24.89
N LEU A 55 10.06 -1.08 -25.85
CA LEU A 55 9.05 -2.10 -25.57
C LEU A 55 9.58 -3.18 -24.61
N PHE A 56 10.80 -3.68 -24.83
CA PHE A 56 11.44 -4.64 -23.94
C PHE A 56 11.57 -4.11 -22.51
N LYS A 57 12.04 -2.87 -22.34
CA LYS A 57 12.15 -2.22 -21.01
C LYS A 57 10.78 -2.07 -20.32
N LEU A 58 9.74 -1.74 -21.08
CA LEU A 58 8.37 -1.62 -20.55
C LEU A 58 7.82 -2.97 -20.08
N ILE A 59 8.02 -4.03 -20.86
CA ILE A 59 7.60 -5.40 -20.50
C ILE A 59 8.33 -5.87 -19.24
N GLU A 60 9.65 -5.67 -19.16
CA GLU A 60 10.44 -6.04 -17.99
C GLU A 60 10.02 -5.26 -16.73
N TYR A 61 9.73 -3.97 -16.88
CA TYR A 61 9.19 -3.16 -15.80
C TYR A 61 7.84 -3.70 -15.30
N ASP A 62 6.89 -3.94 -16.20
CA ASP A 62 5.55 -4.45 -15.89
C ASP A 62 5.61 -5.82 -15.21
N LYS A 63 6.48 -6.71 -15.69
CA LYS A 63 6.76 -8.01 -15.05
C LYS A 63 7.27 -7.85 -13.62
N LYS A 64 8.25 -6.98 -13.38
CA LYS A 64 8.79 -6.72 -12.03
C LYS A 64 7.75 -6.11 -11.11
N SER A 65 6.96 -5.16 -11.61
CA SER A 65 5.87 -4.54 -10.86
C SER A 65 4.85 -5.58 -10.38
N ARG A 66 4.40 -6.47 -11.27
CA ARG A 66 3.50 -7.56 -10.89
C ARG A 66 4.10 -8.48 -9.84
N GLN A 67 5.38 -8.81 -9.94
CA GLN A 67 6.05 -9.68 -8.97
C GLN A 67 6.09 -9.05 -7.58
N ILE A 68 6.41 -7.75 -7.47
CA ILE A 68 6.41 -7.01 -6.21
C ILE A 68 5.00 -7.00 -5.60
N SER A 69 3.99 -6.60 -6.38
CA SER A 69 2.61 -6.54 -5.88
C SER A 69 2.09 -7.92 -5.43
N ASN A 70 2.44 -8.98 -6.16
CA ASN A 70 2.08 -10.34 -5.76
C ASN A 70 2.75 -10.75 -4.45
N ALA A 71 4.03 -10.42 -4.25
CA ALA A 71 4.75 -10.73 -3.02
C ALA A 71 4.20 -9.94 -1.82
N GLU A 72 3.88 -8.65 -2.00
CA GLU A 72 3.25 -7.79 -0.99
C GLU A 72 1.90 -8.36 -0.56
N TRP A 73 1.05 -8.72 -1.53
CA TRP A 73 -0.25 -9.31 -1.25
C TRP A 73 -0.12 -10.65 -0.51
N GLN A 74 0.79 -11.52 -0.94
CA GLN A 74 1.04 -12.79 -0.25
C GLN A 74 1.49 -12.59 1.20
N ASN A 75 2.36 -11.60 1.44
CA ASN A 75 2.79 -11.26 2.79
C ASN A 75 1.64 -10.72 3.64
N GLU A 76 0.79 -9.85 3.07
CA GLU A 76 -0.41 -9.35 3.76
C GLU A 76 -1.37 -10.49 4.14
N GLN A 77 -1.62 -11.42 3.23
CA GLN A 77 -2.45 -12.60 3.52
C GLN A 77 -1.86 -13.46 4.64
N LYS A 78 -0.53 -13.63 4.65
CA LYS A 78 0.17 -14.37 5.72
C LYS A 78 0.00 -13.69 7.09
N ILE A 79 0.20 -12.38 7.15
CA ILE A 79 0.02 -11.60 8.39
C ILE A 79 -1.43 -11.68 8.88
N LEU A 80 -2.41 -11.51 7.97
CA LEU A 80 -3.82 -11.64 8.30
C LEU A 80 -4.14 -13.02 8.87
N PHE A 81 -3.60 -14.07 8.28
CA PHE A 81 -3.78 -15.43 8.80
C PHE A 81 -3.23 -15.55 10.23
N GLU A 82 -1.99 -15.14 10.47
CA GLU A 82 -1.36 -15.20 11.80
C GLU A 82 -2.15 -14.41 12.86
N LEU A 83 -2.62 -13.20 12.51
CA LEU A 83 -3.47 -12.37 13.38
C LEU A 83 -4.81 -13.03 13.68
N THR A 84 -5.43 -13.68 12.69
CA THR A 84 -6.71 -14.38 12.90
C THR A 84 -6.54 -15.56 13.86
N GLU A 85 -5.44 -16.31 13.75
CA GLU A 85 -5.13 -17.41 14.65
C GLU A 85 -4.84 -16.93 16.08
N TYR A 86 -4.10 -15.84 16.23
CA TYR A 86 -3.87 -15.22 17.54
C TYR A 86 -5.20 -14.75 18.18
N ASN A 87 -6.05 -14.07 17.42
CA ASN A 87 -7.35 -13.59 17.91
C ASN A 87 -8.27 -14.74 18.34
N LYS A 88 -8.27 -15.87 17.62
CA LYS A 88 -8.99 -17.09 18.02
C LYS A 88 -8.51 -17.60 19.39
N LYS A 89 -7.20 -17.68 19.60
CA LYS A 89 -6.61 -18.10 20.90
C LYS A 89 -7.03 -17.18 22.04
N ILE A 90 -6.98 -15.87 21.84
CA ILE A 90 -7.38 -14.89 22.85
C ILE A 90 -8.87 -15.00 23.19
N LYS A 91 -9.74 -15.22 22.19
CA LYS A 91 -11.18 -15.44 22.41
C LYS A 91 -11.42 -16.66 23.29
N ILE A 92 -10.71 -17.76 23.01
CA ILE A 92 -10.79 -18.98 23.81
C ILE A 92 -10.34 -18.72 25.27
N ILE A 93 -9.19 -18.05 25.46
CA ILE A 93 -8.67 -17.72 26.80
C ILE A 93 -9.65 -16.83 27.58
N ARG A 94 -10.26 -15.82 26.94
CA ARG A 94 -11.29 -14.99 27.59
C ARG A 94 -12.48 -15.83 28.03
N ASN A 95 -12.98 -16.72 27.17
CA ASN A 95 -14.12 -17.59 27.52
C ASN A 95 -13.80 -18.48 28.72
N TYR A 96 -12.59 -19.04 28.81
CA TYR A 96 -12.17 -19.79 30.00
C TYR A 96 -12.13 -18.90 31.25
N LYS A 97 -11.51 -17.71 31.19
CA LYS A 97 -11.45 -16.77 32.32
C LYS A 97 -12.82 -16.26 32.77
N THR A 98 -13.80 -16.14 31.89
CA THR A 98 -15.17 -15.74 32.26
C THR A 98 -15.97 -16.88 32.88
N ASN A 99 -15.63 -18.13 32.56
CA ASN A 99 -16.27 -19.32 33.12
C ASN A 99 -15.70 -19.72 34.49
N ASP A 100 -14.45 -19.33 34.78
CA ASP A 100 -13.75 -19.61 36.05
C ASP A 100 -13.95 -18.51 37.13
N ASN A 101 -14.88 -17.56 36.94
CA ASN A 101 -15.35 -16.69 38.04
C ASN A 101 -16.29 -17.45 39.02
N PHE A 102 -15.86 -18.63 39.44
CA PHE A 102 -16.17 -19.20 40.75
C PHE A 102 -14.84 -19.38 41.50
N SER A 103 -14.59 -18.40 42.37
CA SER A 103 -13.75 -18.44 43.57
C SER A 103 -12.23 -18.20 43.43
N ASP A 104 -11.88 -17.01 43.91
CA ASP A 104 -10.70 -16.64 44.70
C ASP A 104 -9.49 -15.97 44.01
N GLU A 105 -9.17 -14.80 44.59
CA GLU A 105 -8.19 -13.80 44.20
C GLU A 105 -6.76 -14.35 44.01
N ILE A 106 -6.08 -13.96 42.92
CA ILE A 106 -4.63 -13.70 42.93
C ILE A 106 -4.32 -12.45 42.08
N SER A 107 -3.64 -11.50 42.73
CA SER A 107 -3.20 -10.19 42.24
C SER A 107 -1.95 -10.20 41.34
N LEU A 108 -1.69 -9.03 40.72
CA LEU A 108 -0.50 -8.55 39.98
C LEU A 108 -0.40 -8.99 38.49
N ASP A 109 -0.18 -8.13 37.50
CA ASP A 109 0.45 -6.80 37.47
C ASP A 109 -0.15 -5.98 36.29
N GLN A 110 -0.64 -4.79 36.58
CA GLN A 110 -0.92 -3.76 35.57
C GLN A 110 0.36 -2.99 35.30
N SER A 111 1.14 -3.39 34.30
CA SER A 111 2.24 -2.53 33.83
C SER A 111 2.47 -2.57 32.32
N SER A 112 2.33 -1.36 31.75
CA SER A 112 2.91 -0.82 30.51
C SER A 112 2.16 -0.98 29.17
N ASN A 113 1.22 -0.05 28.97
CA ASN A 113 1.08 0.86 27.81
C ASN A 113 1.81 0.53 26.49
N TYR A 114 1.03 0.48 25.40
CA TYR A 114 1.39 1.15 24.14
C TYR A 114 0.21 1.98 23.61
N ASN A 115 0.24 3.25 24.02
CA ASN A 115 -0.18 4.49 23.37
C ASN A 115 -1.19 4.44 22.21
N THR A 116 -2.36 5.00 22.48
CA THR A 116 -3.28 5.59 21.51
C THR A 116 -2.62 6.83 20.89
N PHE A 117 -2.36 6.81 19.58
CA PHE A 117 -2.10 8.05 18.82
C PHE A 117 -3.39 8.86 18.78
N GLN A 118 -3.47 9.90 19.60
CA GLN A 118 -4.45 10.98 19.48
C GLN A 118 -4.07 11.82 18.26
N LEU A 119 -4.97 11.85 17.26
CA LEU A 119 -4.99 12.87 16.22
C LEU A 119 -5.55 14.14 16.86
N ASN A 120 -4.68 15.09 17.18
CA ASN A 120 -5.12 16.45 17.47
C ASN A 120 -5.42 17.14 16.13
N SER A 121 -6.70 17.35 15.87
CA SER A 121 -7.18 18.43 15.02
C SER A 121 -7.59 19.58 15.92
N GLU A 122 -7.02 20.76 15.74
CA GLU A 122 -7.66 22.04 16.07
C GLU A 122 -6.94 23.15 15.28
N ASP A 123 -7.78 23.87 14.53
CA ASP A 123 -7.73 25.26 14.01
C ASP A 123 -6.48 25.81 13.29
#